data_AF-A0A5C6LSK0-F1
#
_entry.id   AF-A0A5C6LSK0-F1
#
_cell.length_a   1.000
_cell.length_b   1.000
_cell.length_c   1.000
_cell.angle_alpha   90.00
_cell.angle_beta   90.00
_cell.angle_gamma   90.00
#
_symmetry.space_group_name_H-M   'P 1'
#
loop_
_entity.id
_entity.type
_entity.pdbx_description
1 polymer ?
#
loop_
_entity_poly.entity_id
_entity_poly.type
_entity_poly.pdbx_seq_one_letter_code
_entity_poly.pdbx_strand_id
1 'polypeptide(L)'
;MKLNDDLIKKLEKQYTPSTMIDMEFRGNDLSFKTDEEGNPILLFIGKRTGDGNVRGERYARTLKYDREGNRIKDHWELKGKAT
;
A
#
# COMPACT_ATOMS: atom_id res chain seq x y z
N MET A 1 7.31 -12.77 3.02
CA MET A 1 6.45 -12.78 1.82
C MET A 1 6.78 -11.54 1.01
N LYS A 2 6.85 -11.67 -0.32
CA LYS A 2 7.09 -10.53 -1.21
C LYS A 2 5.75 -10.15 -1.84
N LEU A 3 5.46 -8.85 -1.90
CA LEU A 3 4.30 -8.32 -2.63
C LEU A 3 4.39 -8.74 -4.10
N ASN A 4 3.24 -9.06 -4.70
CA ASN A 4 3.16 -9.42 -6.11
C ASN A 4 3.53 -8.22 -6.99
N ASP A 5 4.36 -8.43 -8.01
CA ASP A 5 4.83 -7.37 -8.91
C ASP A 5 3.70 -6.61 -9.63
N ASP A 6 2.58 -7.28 -9.97
CA ASP A 6 1.40 -6.64 -10.55
C ASP A 6 0.71 -5.67 -9.58
N LEU A 7 0.70 -6.03 -8.29
CA LEU A 7 0.15 -5.19 -7.24
C LEU A 7 1.07 -3.99 -6.97
N ILE A 8 2.39 -4.20 -6.99
CA ILE A 8 3.37 -3.12 -6.88
C ILE A 8 3.16 -2.11 -8.00
N LYS A 9 3.08 -2.55 -9.27
CA LYS A 9 2.82 -1.65 -10.41
C LYS A 9 1.51 -0.85 -10.26
N LYS A 10 0.50 -1.42 -9.62
CA LYS A 10 -0.75 -0.71 -9.32
C LYS A 10 -0.51 0.40 -8.29
N LEU A 11 0.21 0.07 -7.20
CA LEU A 11 0.55 0.99 -6.09
C LEU A 11 1.66 1.99 -6.43
N GLU A 12 2.39 1.81 -7.53
CA GLU A 12 3.36 2.78 -8.04
C GLU A 12 2.70 4.01 -8.66
N LYS A 13 1.41 3.95 -8.95
CA LYS A 13 0.65 5.09 -9.46
C LYS A 13 0.45 6.14 -8.36
N GLN A 14 0.32 7.39 -8.80
CA GLN A 14 -0.10 8.48 -7.93
C GLN A 14 -1.62 8.45 -7.79
N TYR A 15 -2.07 8.62 -6.56
CA TYR A 15 -3.48 8.61 -6.18
C TYR A 15 -3.86 9.93 -5.51
N THR A 16 -5.12 10.06 -5.11
CA THR A 16 -5.57 11.22 -4.33
C THR A 16 -4.70 11.35 -3.06
N PRO A 17 -4.09 12.52 -2.81
CA PRO A 17 -3.29 12.78 -1.63
C PRO A 17 -4.04 12.58 -0.31
N SER A 18 -3.31 12.19 0.74
CA SER A 18 -3.77 12.07 2.13
C SER A 18 -5.11 11.36 2.31
N THR A 19 -5.36 10.33 1.51
CA THR A 19 -6.65 9.63 1.43
C THR A 19 -6.49 8.14 1.69
N MET A 20 -7.52 7.52 2.26
CA MET A 20 -7.64 6.07 2.34
C MET A 20 -8.41 5.56 1.12
N ILE A 21 -7.82 4.66 0.35
CA ILE A 21 -8.43 4.13 -0.87
C ILE A 21 -8.67 2.64 -0.70
N ASP A 22 -9.89 2.24 -1.00
CA ASP A 22 -10.36 0.86 -0.97
C ASP A 22 -10.49 0.32 -2.39
N MET A 23 -10.03 -0.90 -2.63
CA MET A 23 -10.21 -1.57 -3.91
C MET A 23 -10.13 -3.08 -3.80
N GLU A 24 -10.66 -3.79 -4.79
CA GLU A 24 -10.44 -5.22 -4.91
C GLU A 24 -9.25 -5.52 -5.85
N PHE A 25 -8.48 -6.57 -5.53
CA PHE A 25 -7.44 -7.12 -6.40
C PHE A 25 -7.36 -8.63 -6.27
N ARG A 26 -7.64 -9.33 -7.37
CA ARG A 26 -7.59 -10.81 -7.47
C ARG A 26 -8.39 -11.50 -6.35
N GLY A 27 -9.58 -10.97 -6.03
CA GLY A 27 -10.46 -11.49 -4.99
C GLY A 27 -10.03 -11.19 -3.55
N ASN A 28 -9.00 -10.38 -3.34
CA ASN A 28 -8.67 -9.80 -2.04
C ASN A 28 -9.13 -8.35 -1.97
N ASP A 29 -9.60 -7.95 -0.80
CA ASP A 29 -9.85 -6.57 -0.45
C ASP A 29 -8.51 -5.90 -0.11
N LEU A 30 -8.28 -4.76 -0.74
CA LEU A 30 -7.17 -3.87 -0.47
C LEU A 30 -7.70 -2.58 0.15
N SER A 31 -6.96 -2.11 1.14
CA SER A 31 -7.09 -0.74 1.63
C SER A 31 -5.70 -0.17 1.74
N PHE A 32 -5.42 0.96 1.09
CA PHE A 32 -4.12 1.63 1.20
C PHE A 32 -4.26 3.11 1.50
N LYS A 33 -3.30 3.63 2.27
CA LYS A 33 -3.21 5.04 2.64
C LYS A 33 -2.18 5.72 1.75
N THR A 34 -2.53 6.89 1.24
CA THR A 34 -1.61 7.76 0.50
C THR A 34 -1.03 8.85 1.41
N ASP A 35 0.17 9.32 1.06
CA ASP A 35 0.78 10.52 1.65
C ASP A 35 0.28 11.81 0.97
N GLU A 36 0.85 12.95 1.36
CA GLU A 36 0.51 14.28 0.82
C GLU A 36 0.85 14.45 -0.67
N GLU A 37 1.70 13.59 -1.21
CA GLU A 37 2.05 13.55 -2.62
C GLU A 37 1.19 12.53 -3.38
N GLY A 38 0.30 11.79 -2.71
CA GLY A 38 -0.53 10.76 -3.33
C GLY A 38 0.18 9.42 -3.52
N ASN A 39 1.35 9.22 -2.91
CA ASN A 39 2.04 7.94 -2.95
C ASN A 39 1.45 6.98 -1.92
N PRO A 40 1.11 5.73 -2.29
CA PRO A 40 0.72 4.73 -1.31
C PRO A 40 1.88 4.42 -0.35
N ILE A 41 1.64 4.62 0.94
CA ILE A 41 2.64 4.41 2.01
C ILE A 41 2.29 3.26 2.96
N LEU A 42 1.01 2.88 3.04
CA LEU A 42 0.53 1.75 3.84
C LEU A 42 -0.45 0.95 3.01
N LEU A 43 -0.39 -0.37 3.13
CA LEU A 43 -1.28 -1.30 2.44
C LEU A 43 -1.79 -2.35 3.42
N PHE A 44 -3.08 -2.61 3.37
CA PHE A 44 -3.76 -3.74 3.99
C PHE A 44 -4.31 -4.60 2.85
N ILE A 45 -4.04 -5.90 2.90
CA ILE A 45 -4.53 -6.87 1.91
C ILE A 45 -5.11 -8.08 2.62
N GLY A 46 -6.30 -8.49 2.23
CA GLY A 46 -6.93 -9.68 2.76
C GLY A 46 -8.43 -9.71 2.50
N LYS A 47 -9.22 -9.93 3.56
CA LYS A 47 -10.67 -9.95 3.48
C LYS A 47 -11.26 -8.84 4.33
N ARG A 48 -12.17 -8.07 3.75
CA ARG A 48 -12.94 -7.06 4.47
C ARG A 48 -13.91 -7.76 5.42
N THR A 49 -13.87 -7.37 6.68
CA THR A 49 -14.82 -7.84 7.70
C THR A 49 -16.10 -7.02 7.64
N GLY A 50 -17.16 -7.51 8.29
CA GLY A 50 -18.41 -6.75 8.42
C GLY A 50 -18.25 -5.39 9.10
N ASP A 51 -17.17 -5.21 9.88
CA ASP A 51 -16.81 -3.94 10.54
C ASP A 51 -16.08 -2.95 9.60
N GLY A 52 -15.85 -3.31 8.33
CA GLY A 52 -15.16 -2.48 7.34
C GLY A 52 -13.63 -2.54 7.38
N ASN A 53 -13.04 -3.31 8.31
CA ASN A 53 -11.58 -3.49 8.39
C ASN A 53 -11.10 -4.61 7.47
N VAL A 54 -9.91 -4.46 6.88
CA VAL A 54 -9.26 -5.53 6.09
C VAL A 54 -8.42 -6.39 7.03
N ARG A 55 -8.84 -7.65 7.22
CA ARG A 55 -8.06 -8.66 7.94
C ARG A 55 -7.18 -9.45 6.99
N GLY A 56 -5.88 -9.49 7.29
CA GLY A 56 -4.91 -10.18 6.46
C GLY A 56 -3.49 -9.72 6.76
N GLU A 57 -2.81 -9.18 5.76
CA GLU A 57 -1.42 -8.70 5.87
C GLU A 57 -1.35 -7.18 5.79
N ARG A 58 -0.44 -6.60 6.57
CA ARG A 58 -0.15 -5.16 6.56
C ARG A 58 1.27 -4.94 6.03
N TYR A 59 1.40 -4.08 5.03
CA TYR A 59 2.67 -3.66 4.47
C TYR A 59 2.86 -2.16 4.64
N ALA A 60 4.11 -1.74 4.83
CA ALA A 60 4.50 -0.34 4.81
C ALA A 60 5.51 -0.11 3.69
N ARG A 61 5.32 0.95 2.90
CA ARG A 61 6.25 1.35 1.85
C ARG A 61 7.26 2.32 2.43
N THR A 62 8.53 2.07 2.14
CA THR A 62 9.62 3.02 2.39
C THR A 62 10.03 3.61 1.07
N LEU A 63 9.73 4.90 0.89
CA LEU A 63 10.25 5.72 -0.19
C LEU A 63 11.43 6.53 0.35
N LYS A 64 12.57 6.47 -0.33
CA LYS A 64 13.69 7.39 -0.07
C LYS A 64 14.05 8.10 -1.35
N TYR A 65 14.34 9.39 -1.19
CA TYR A 65 14.78 10.28 -2.24
C TYR A 65 16.19 10.76 -1.91
N ASP A 66 16.99 11.03 -2.95
CA ASP A 66 18.26 11.73 -2.79
C ASP A 66 18.04 13.24 -2.61
N ARG A 67 19.15 14.00 -2.57
CA ARG A 67 19.11 15.47 -2.44
C ARG A 67 18.61 16.17 -3.70
N GLU A 68 18.59 15.49 -4.84
CA GLU A 68 18.14 16.00 -6.13
C GLU A 68 16.67 15.66 -6.39
N GLY A 69 16.02 14.93 -5.47
CA GLY A 69 14.62 14.52 -5.58
C GLY A 69 14.42 13.21 -6.33
N ASN A 70 15.48 12.50 -6.72
CA ASN A 70 15.33 11.20 -7.39
C ASN A 70 15.05 10.10 -6.37
N ARG A 71 14.12 9.21 -6.71
CA ARG A 71 13.78 8.06 -5.88
C ARG A 71 14.92 7.04 -5.88
N ILE A 72 15.61 6.90 -4.75
CA ILE A 72 16.74 5.96 -4.56
C ILE A 72 16.34 4.66 -3.87
N LYS A 73 15.20 4.63 -3.17
CA LYS A 73 14.67 3.41 -2.55
C LYS A 73 13.16 3.39 -2.65
N ASP A 74 12.65 2.23 -3.05
CA ASP A 74 11.24 1.89 -3.01
C ASP A 74 11.11 0.44 -2.53
N HIS A 75 10.60 0.26 -1.32
CA HIS A 75 10.50 -1.07 -0.73
C HIS A 75 9.25 -1.22 0.12
N TRP A 76 8.49 -2.28 -0.15
CA TRP A 76 7.38 -2.71 0.70
C TRP A 76 7.85 -3.73 1.73
N GLU A 77 7.65 -3.41 3.00
CA GLU A 77 8.00 -4.28 4.12
C GLU A 77 6.72 -4.84 4.77
N LEU A 78 6.68 -6.16 4.99
CA LEU A 78 5.61 -6.83 5.72
C LEU A 78 5.73 -6.48 7.22
N LYS A 79 4.74 -5.75 7.73
CA LYS A 79 4.64 -5.33 9.13
C LYS A 79 3.83 -6.31 10.01
N GLY A 80 3.49 -7.48 9.48
CA GLY A 80 2.73 -8.53 10.16
C GLY A 80 1.25 -8.57 9.76
N LYS A 81 0.43 -9.21 10.60
CA LYS A 81 -1.00 -9.37 10.35
C LYS A 81 -1.77 -8.09 10.66
N ALA A 82 -2.71 -7.75 9.78
CA ALA A 82 -3.77 -6.81 10.07
C ALA A 82 -4.88 -7.56 10.83
N THR A 83 -5.02 -7.30 12.12
CA THR A 83 -6.01 -7.92 13.02
C THR A 83 -7.27 -7.09 13.18
#